data_AF-X0ZE59-F1
#
_entry.id   AF-X0ZE59-F1
#
_cell.length_a   1.000
_cell.length_b   1.000
_cell.length_c   1.000
_cell.angle_alpha   90.00
_cell.angle_beta   90.00
_cell.angle_gamma   90.00
#
_symmetry.space_group_name_H-M   'P 1'
#
loop_
_entity.id
_entity.type
_entity.pdbx_description
1 polymer ?
#
loop_
_entity_poly.entity_id
_entity_poly.type
_entity_poly.pdbx_seq_one_letter_code
_entity_poly.pdbx_strand_id
1 'polypeptide(L)'
;EGSLVQSPHTIKGGHVIFTIGNNIATDKVDCAAYEPTKEFRRIVRELCIGDVVEVYGGVREKPLTVNIEKINVKYLTKQVEKVENPVCPSCGKHMKSKGANQGYKCKICG
;
A
#
# COMPACT_ATOMS: atom_id res chain seq x y z
N GLU A 1 15.53 3.61 -8.98
CA GLU A 1 14.72 2.38 -8.89
C GLU A 1 14.84 1.83 -7.48
N GLY A 2 13.77 1.22 -6.95
CA GLY A 2 13.79 0.54 -5.66
C GLY A 2 12.49 -0.18 -5.36
N SER A 3 12.51 -1.00 -4.32
CA SER A 3 11.33 -1.65 -3.76
C SER A 3 10.68 -0.76 -2.70
N LEU A 4 9.35 -0.72 -2.64
CA LEU A 4 8.65 0.00 -1.58
C LEU A 4 8.93 -0.66 -0.23
N VAL A 5 9.49 0.11 0.70
CA VAL A 5 9.78 -0.33 2.08
C VAL A 5 8.82 0.28 3.10
N GLN A 6 8.08 1.32 2.69
CA GLN A 6 7.02 1.92 3.48
C GLN A 6 5.84 2.26 2.57
N SER A 7 4.63 1.87 2.99
CA SER A 7 3.42 2.13 2.24
C SER A 7 3.17 3.63 2.05
N PRO A 8 2.53 4.03 0.94
CA PRO A 8 2.07 5.39 0.72
C PRO A 8 1.20 5.89 1.87
N HIS A 9 1.49 7.07 2.39
CA HIS A 9 0.69 7.73 3.41
C HIS A 9 0.46 9.20 3.05
N THR A 10 -0.72 9.71 3.39
CA THR A 10 -1.10 11.09 3.09
C THR A 10 -0.77 11.99 4.28
N ILE A 11 -0.05 13.09 4.04
CA ILE A 11 0.26 14.11 5.04
C ILE A 11 -0.67 15.34 4.91
N LYS A 12 -0.62 16.24 5.90
CA LYS A 12 -1.38 17.51 5.87
C LYS A 12 -1.10 18.27 4.56
N GLY A 13 -2.15 18.78 3.93
CA GLY A 13 -2.08 19.39 2.60
C GLY A 13 -2.36 18.41 1.46
N GLY A 14 -2.51 17.11 1.73
CA GLY A 14 -2.90 16.12 0.72
C GLY A 14 -1.74 15.56 -0.10
N HIS A 15 -0.49 15.82 0.28
CA HIS A 15 0.68 15.20 -0.34
C HIS A 15 0.76 13.73 0.07
N VAL A 16 1.23 12.87 -0.83
CA VAL A 16 1.42 11.43 -0.57
C VAL A 16 2.91 11.14 -0.56
N ILE A 17 3.38 10.48 0.50
CA ILE A 17 4.78 10.09 0.66
C ILE A 17 4.85 8.56 0.73
N PHE A 18 5.80 7.99 0.01
CA PHE A 18 6.24 6.60 0.18
C PHE A 18 7.76 6.54 0.17
N THR A 19 8.31 5.42 0.61
CA THR A 19 9.78 5.26 0.68
C THR A 19 10.16 4.04 -0.13
N ILE A 20 11.15 4.20 -1.00
CA ILE A 20 11.78 3.10 -1.72
C ILE A 20 13.16 2.81 -1.12
N GLY A 21 13.57 1.56 -1.19
CA GLY A 21 14.90 1.12 -0.80
C GLY A 21 15.35 -0.10 -1.59
N ASN A 22 16.63 -0.42 -1.48
CA ASN A 22 17.23 -1.66 -1.96
C ASN A 22 17.46 -2.63 -0.77
N ASN A 23 18.15 -3.74 -1.01
CA ASN A 23 18.46 -4.74 0.01
C ASN A 23 19.45 -4.27 1.09
N ILE A 24 19.96 -3.04 1.00
CA ILE A 24 20.89 -2.43 1.94
C ILE A 24 20.13 -1.34 2.70
N ALA A 25 20.03 -1.48 4.02
CA ALA A 25 19.16 -0.65 4.86
C ALA A 25 19.47 0.86 4.84
N THR A 26 20.65 1.26 4.35
CA THR A 26 21.11 2.65 4.28
C THR A 26 20.57 3.43 3.08
N ASP A 27 20.10 2.75 2.03
CA ASP A 27 19.78 3.40 0.76
C ASP A 27 18.27 3.61 0.62
N LYS A 28 17.67 4.28 1.62
CA LYS A 28 16.26 4.66 1.61
C LYS A 28 16.10 6.07 1.08
N VAL A 29 15.13 6.24 0.19
CA VAL A 29 14.81 7.54 -0.40
C VAL A 29 13.31 7.76 -0.31
N ASP A 30 12.93 8.88 0.30
CA ASP A 30 11.54 9.32 0.31
C ASP A 30 11.14 9.84 -1.06
N CYS A 31 9.92 9.51 -1.46
CA CYS A 31 9.35 9.89 -2.74
C CYS A 31 8.01 10.58 -2.44
N ALA A 32 7.85 11.80 -2.94
CA ALA A 32 6.68 12.65 -2.66
C ALA A 32 5.90 12.95 -3.94
N ALA A 33 4.61 12.64 -3.91
CA ALA A 33 3.63 13.14 -4.88
C ALA A 33 2.82 14.26 -4.21
N TYR A 34 3.17 15.51 -4.51
CA TYR A 34 2.53 16.66 -3.87
C TYR A 34 1.08 16.86 -4.31
N GLU A 35 0.28 17.54 -3.49
CA GLU A 35 -1.11 17.94 -3.78
C GLU A 35 -1.34 18.42 -5.22
N PRO A 36 -0.47 19.29 -5.80
CA PRO A 36 -0.71 19.82 -7.14
C PRO A 36 -0.69 18.75 -8.24
N THR A 37 -0.17 17.54 -8.00
CA THR A 37 -0.16 16.43 -8.96
C THR A 37 -1.54 15.76 -9.13
N LYS A 38 -2.55 16.19 -8.37
CA LYS A 38 -3.98 15.77 -8.48
C LYS A 38 -4.15 14.25 -8.59
N GLU A 39 -4.69 13.76 -9.71
CA GLU A 39 -5.03 12.36 -9.96
C GLU A 39 -3.83 11.42 -9.89
N PHE A 40 -2.61 11.91 -10.12
CA PHE A 40 -1.38 11.12 -10.00
C PHE A 40 -1.25 10.49 -8.61
N ARG A 41 -1.71 11.20 -7.56
CA ARG A 41 -1.71 10.70 -6.19
C ARG A 41 -2.61 9.47 -6.00
N ARG A 42 -3.59 9.22 -6.87
CA ARG A 42 -4.43 8.00 -6.79
C ARG A 42 -3.59 6.77 -7.11
N ILE A 43 -2.84 6.80 -8.22
CA ILE A 43 -1.90 5.73 -8.60
C ILE A 43 -0.89 5.48 -7.48
N VAL A 44 -0.31 6.55 -6.92
CA VAL A 44 0.68 6.43 -5.85
C VAL A 44 0.11 5.78 -4.59
N ARG A 45 -1.18 5.98 -4.27
CA ARG A 45 -1.82 5.38 -3.08
C ARG A 45 -2.06 3.87 -3.21
N GLU A 46 -2.18 3.36 -4.42
CA GLU A 46 -2.40 1.93 -4.67
C GLU A 46 -1.11 1.10 -4.55
N LEU A 47 0.05 1.75 -4.43
CA LEU A 47 1.32 1.04 -4.27
C LEU A 47 1.42 0.37 -2.90
N CYS A 48 2.07 -0.79 -2.89
CA CYS A 48 2.20 -1.66 -1.72
C CYS A 48 3.66 -1.96 -1.40
N ILE A 49 3.95 -2.27 -0.13
CA ILE A 49 5.29 -2.70 0.30
C ILE A 49 5.72 -3.93 -0.53
N GLY A 50 6.91 -3.85 -1.13
CA GLY A 50 7.46 -4.87 -2.02
C GLY A 50 7.27 -4.59 -3.50
N ASP A 51 6.41 -3.64 -3.90
CA ASP A 51 6.33 -3.21 -5.30
C ASP A 51 7.67 -2.62 -5.74
N VAL A 52 8.11 -2.98 -6.94
CA VAL A 52 9.36 -2.46 -7.53
C VAL A 52 8.99 -1.36 -8.50
N VAL A 53 9.50 -0.16 -8.21
CA VAL A 53 9.20 1.03 -8.98
C VAL A 53 10.46 1.78 -9.38
N GLU A 54 10.34 2.48 -10.50
CA GLU A 54 11.29 3.46 -10.97
C GLU A 54 10.60 4.82 -10.98
N VAL A 55 11.13 5.75 -10.19
CA VAL A 55 10.59 7.11 -10.02
C VAL A 55 11.49 8.12 -10.71
N TYR A 56 10.88 9.18 -11.24
CA TYR A 56 11.57 10.27 -11.91
C TYR A 56 11.06 11.61 -11.38
N GLY A 57 11.98 12.54 -11.19
CA GLY A 57 11.67 13.93 -10.86
C GLY A 57 12.80 14.61 -10.08
N GLY A 58 12.51 15.78 -9.51
CA GLY A 58 13.51 16.61 -8.83
C GLY A 58 13.94 16.05 -7.47
N VAL A 59 15.24 16.12 -7.17
CA VAL A 59 15.80 15.73 -5.87
C VAL A 59 15.90 16.95 -4.96
N ARG A 60 15.32 16.85 -3.76
CA ARG A 60 15.60 17.74 -2.64
C ARG A 60 16.60 17.05 -1.72
N GLU A 61 17.67 17.73 -1.33
CA GLU A 61 18.74 17.10 -0.53
C GLU A 61 18.41 16.97 0.97
N LYS A 62 17.65 17.92 1.53
CA LYS A 62 17.38 17.99 2.98
C LYS A 62 15.91 18.30 3.30
N PRO A 63 15.14 17.33 3.83
CA PRO A 63 15.45 15.89 3.82
C PRO A 63 15.59 15.37 2.38
N LEU A 64 16.33 14.26 2.22
CA LEU A 64 16.51 13.62 0.92
C LEU A 64 15.15 13.11 0.42
N THR A 65 14.62 13.73 -0.62
CA THR A 65 13.29 13.39 -1.15
C THR A 65 13.23 13.63 -2.66
N VAL A 66 12.65 12.69 -3.39
CA VAL A 66 12.33 12.84 -4.81
C VAL A 66 10.91 13.39 -4.95
N ASN A 67 10.76 14.57 -5.52
CA ASN A 67 9.46 15.07 -6.00
C ASN A 67 9.12 14.34 -7.30
N ILE A 68 8.10 13.49 -7.28
CA ILE A 68 7.81 12.57 -8.38
C ILE A 68 6.99 13.26 -9.46
N GLU A 69 7.46 13.19 -10.69
CA GLU A 69 6.79 13.67 -11.90
C GLU A 69 6.33 12.52 -12.80
N LYS A 70 7.04 11.39 -12.73
CA LYS A 70 6.71 10.15 -13.46
C LYS A 70 7.08 8.93 -12.62
N ILE A 71 6.32 7.86 -12.77
CA ILE A 71 6.59 6.56 -12.16
C ILE A 71 6.42 5.45 -13.19
N ASN A 72 7.27 4.43 -13.11
CA ASN A 72 7.17 3.19 -13.85
C ASN A 72 7.12 2.03 -12.85
N VAL A 73 6.00 1.30 -12.82
CA VAL A 73 5.80 0.15 -11.93
C VAL A 73 6.34 -1.09 -12.66
N LYS A 74 7.50 -1.59 -12.23
CA LYS A 74 8.18 -2.72 -12.88
C LYS A 74 7.62 -4.06 -12.42
N TYR A 75 7.37 -4.20 -11.13
CA TYR A 75 6.83 -5.42 -10.54
C TYR A 75 5.82 -5.09 -9.44
N LEU A 76 4.67 -5.75 -9.51
CA LEU A 76 3.66 -5.72 -8.46
C LEU A 76 3.85 -6.90 -7.52
N THR A 77 3.86 -6.63 -6.22
CA THR A 77 3.91 -7.65 -5.19
C THR A 77 2.56 -8.34 -5.08
N LYS A 78 2.55 -9.64 -4.72
CA LYS A 78 1.31 -10.34 -4.40
C LYS A 78 0.89 -9.98 -2.98
N GLN A 79 -0.20 -9.24 -2.85
CA GLN A 79 -0.87 -9.08 -1.56
C GLN A 79 -1.78 -10.28 -1.28
N VAL A 80 -1.62 -10.85 -0.10
CA VAL A 80 -2.57 -11.82 0.46
C VAL A 80 -3.38 -11.09 1.51
N GLU A 81 -4.62 -10.77 1.17
CA GLU A 81 -5.55 -10.17 2.10
C GLU A 81 -6.49 -11.22 2.68
N LYS A 82 -6.84 -11.04 3.95
CA LYS A 82 -7.90 -11.83 4.55
C LYS A 82 -9.23 -11.40 3.92
N VAL A 83 -9.80 -12.28 3.10
CA VAL A 83 -11.17 -12.12 2.60
C VAL A 83 -12.19 -12.19 3.72
N GLU A 84 -13.41 -11.73 3.43
CA GLU A 84 -14.51 -11.78 4.38
C GLU A 84 -14.74 -13.18 4.95
N ASN A 85 -15.24 -13.24 6.18
CA ASN A 85 -15.64 -14.51 6.77
C ASN A 85 -16.65 -15.23 5.84
N PRO A 86 -16.65 -16.56 5.79
CA PRO A 86 -17.55 -17.32 4.92
C PRO A 86 -19.02 -16.95 5.14
N VAL A 87 -19.78 -17.02 4.06
CA VAL A 87 -21.22 -16.78 4.07
C VAL A 87 -21.94 -18.06 4.51
N CYS A 88 -22.93 -17.92 5.40
CA CYS A 88 -23.75 -19.05 5.82
C CYS A 88 -24.58 -19.57 4.63
N PRO A 89 -24.48 -20.86 4.26
CA PRO A 89 -25.21 -21.41 3.11
C PRO A 89 -26.74 -21.46 3.33
N SER A 90 -27.21 -21.35 4.57
CA SER A 90 -28.63 -21.41 4.91
C SER A 90 -29.32 -20.03 4.90
N CYS A 91 -28.70 -18.98 5.43
CA CYS A 91 -29.33 -17.65 5.56
C CYS A 91 -28.61 -16.51 4.81
N GLY A 92 -27.48 -16.80 4.15
CA GLY A 92 -26.74 -15.79 3.37
C GLY A 92 -26.02 -14.72 4.19
N LYS A 93 -25.99 -14.81 5.53
CA LYS A 93 -25.26 -13.87 6.39
C LYS A 93 -23.81 -14.31 6.61
N HIS A 94 -22.89 -13.34 6.68
CA HIS A 94 -21.50 -13.62 7.05
C HIS A 94 -21.40 -14.24 8.45
N MET A 95 -20.69 -15.36 8.52
CA MET A 95 -20.43 -16.06 9.76
C MET A 95 -19.44 -15.29 10.64
N LYS A 96 -19.45 -15.54 11.94
CA LYS A 96 -18.50 -14.95 12.90
C LYS A 96 -17.46 -15.98 13.31
N SER A 97 -16.25 -15.53 13.63
CA SER A 97 -15.19 -16.41 14.15
C SER A 97 -15.65 -17.09 15.44
N LYS A 98 -15.30 -18.37 15.61
CA LYS A 98 -15.49 -19.13 16.86
C LYS A 98 -14.33 -18.95 17.85
N GLY A 99 -13.23 -18.36 17.41
CA GLY A 99 -11.97 -18.31 18.15
C GLY A 99 -10.79 -18.74 17.27
N ALA A 100 -9.57 -18.59 17.78
CA ALA A 100 -8.36 -18.98 17.07
C ALA A 100 -8.44 -20.46 16.65
N ASN A 101 -8.21 -20.74 15.36
CA ASN A 101 -8.23 -22.10 14.77
C ASN A 101 -9.54 -22.88 14.92
N GLN A 102 -10.67 -22.24 15.26
CA GLN A 102 -11.96 -22.92 15.44
C GLN A 102 -12.96 -22.73 14.28
N GLY A 103 -12.55 -22.03 13.22
CA GLY A 103 -13.40 -21.73 12.07
C GLY A 103 -14.49 -20.69 12.38
N TYR A 104 -15.65 -20.84 11.75
CA TYR A 104 -16.73 -19.84 11.74
C TYR A 104 -18.07 -20.44 12.17
N LYS A 105 -18.95 -19.62 12.76
CA LYS A 105 -20.30 -19.97 13.21
C LYS A 105 -21.34 -18.98 12.69
N CYS A 106 -22.50 -19.47 12.25
CA CYS A 106 -23.62 -18.60 11.93
C CYS A 106 -24.35 -18.20 13.20
N LYS A 107 -24.46 -16.90 13.49
CA LYS A 107 -25.18 -16.43 14.69
C LYS A 107 -26.70 -16.64 14.61
N ILE A 108 -27.25 -16.85 13.41
CA ILE A 108 -28.68 -17.02 13.18
C ILE A 108 -29.06 -18.51 13.15
N CYS A 109 -28.37 -19.30 12.32
CA CYS A 109 -28.71 -20.72 12.12
C CYS A 109 -28.15 -21.66 13.19
N GLY A 110 -27.11 -21.25 13.92
CA GLY A 110 -26.29 -22.16 14.74
C GLY A 110 -25.04 -22.58 14.01
#